data_AF-A0A835Z2P4-F1
#
_entry.id   AF-A0A835Z2P4-F1
#
_cell.length_a   1.000
_cell.length_b   1.000
_cell.length_c   1.000
_cell.angle_alpha   90.00
_cell.angle_beta   90.00
_cell.angle_gamma   90.00
#
_symmetry.space_group_name_H-M   'P 1'
#
loop_
_entity.id
_entity.type
_entity.pdbx_description
1 polymer ?
#
loop_
_entity_poly.entity_id
_entity_poly.type
_entity_poly.pdbx_seq_one_letter_code
_entity_poly.pdbx_strand_id
1 'polypeptide(L)'
;MDKPLSFVQGYQHIMLVGPPGSGKSQFSNILAQLYGALCIVADVNTVNGVARVNEKFPSDFIAGYVGQTAPQTRDVLVQSLEKVLFIDEAYGLTETGSGKSSKDDSYGHEAVNEIVAFLSTHVGQMIVIAAGYKEEMVKFRTSNVGLARRIPRV
;
A
#
# COMPACT_ATOMS: atom_id res chain seq x y z
N MET A 1 -28.95 -7.42 -2.06
CA MET A 1 -27.60 -7.99 -1.99
C MET A 1 -26.97 -7.43 -0.75
N ASP A 2 -26.86 -8.26 0.28
CA ASP A 2 -26.25 -7.87 1.55
C ASP A 2 -24.79 -7.46 1.32
N LYS A 3 -24.38 -6.36 1.94
CA LYS A 3 -22.99 -5.89 1.94
C LYS A 3 -22.08 -7.06 2.33
N PRO A 4 -20.90 -7.22 1.69
CA PRO A 4 -19.93 -8.22 2.14
C PRO A 4 -19.66 -8.00 3.64
N LEU A 5 -19.72 -9.10 4.40
CA LEU A 5 -19.42 -9.11 5.83
C LEU A 5 -18.01 -8.53 6.01
N SER A 6 -17.93 -7.27 6.43
CA SER A 6 -16.71 -6.61 6.86
C SER A 6 -16.25 -7.25 8.16
N PHE A 7 -15.66 -8.45 8.08
CA PHE A 7 -15.22 -9.20 9.25
C PHE A 7 -13.76 -9.62 9.10
N VAL A 8 -12.92 -8.64 8.78
CA VAL A 8 -11.54 -8.72 9.27
C VAL A 8 -11.33 -7.66 10.32
N GLN A 9 -11.48 -8.06 11.58
CA GLN A 9 -11.16 -7.25 12.76
C GLN A 9 -9.63 -7.13 12.88
N GLY A 10 -9.00 -6.34 12.01
CA GLY A 10 -7.57 -6.06 12.11
C GLY A 10 -6.90 -5.66 10.80
N TYR A 11 -5.62 -5.35 10.89
CA TYR A 11 -4.77 -5.05 9.74
C TYR A 11 -4.40 -6.34 9.00
N GLN A 12 -4.86 -6.48 7.75
CA GLN A 12 -4.48 -7.59 6.86
C GLN A 12 -3.40 -7.18 5.85
N HIS A 13 -2.59 -6.18 6.20
CA HIS A 13 -1.57 -5.69 5.28
C HIS A 13 -0.38 -6.63 5.24
N ILE A 14 0.27 -6.70 4.09
CA ILE A 14 1.30 -7.70 3.78
C ILE A 14 2.55 -6.97 3.34
N MET A 15 3.71 -7.45 3.80
CA MET A 15 5.01 -7.04 3.29
C MET A 15 5.61 -8.18 2.47
N LEU A 16 5.82 -7.97 1.17
CA LEU A 16 6.48 -8.93 0.29
C LEU A 16 7.93 -8.52 0.04
N VAL A 17 8.86 -9.42 0.33
CA VAL A 17 10.29 -9.17 0.13
C VAL A 17 10.91 -10.18 -0.81
N GLY A 18 11.74 -9.72 -1.74
CA GLY A 18 12.45 -10.60 -2.66
C GLY A 18 13.13 -9.86 -3.81
N PRO A 19 14.05 -10.52 -4.53
CA PRO A 19 14.74 -9.93 -5.67
C PRO A 19 13.77 -9.64 -6.85
N PRO A 20 14.21 -8.88 -7.87
CA PRO A 20 13.43 -8.70 -9.10
C PRO A 20 13.09 -10.06 -9.73
N GLY A 21 11.93 -10.16 -10.37
CA GLY A 21 11.51 -11.41 -11.03
C GLY A 21 11.06 -12.54 -10.08
N SER A 22 11.02 -12.31 -8.76
CA SER A 22 10.55 -13.33 -7.79
C SER A 22 9.02 -13.50 -7.73
N GLY A 23 8.27 -12.96 -8.69
CA GLY A 23 6.82 -13.11 -8.78
C GLY A 23 5.99 -12.28 -7.79
N LYS A 24 6.53 -11.24 -7.13
CA LYS A 24 5.81 -10.42 -6.13
C LYS A 24 4.48 -9.84 -6.66
N SER A 25 4.49 -9.24 -7.84
CA SER A 25 3.29 -8.66 -8.47
C SER A 25 2.31 -9.76 -8.91
N GLN A 26 2.79 -10.92 -9.35
CA GLN A 26 1.95 -12.08 -9.69
C GLN A 26 1.26 -12.63 -8.44
N PHE A 27 2.01 -12.82 -7.36
CA PHE A 27 1.48 -13.27 -6.08
C PHE A 27 0.43 -12.29 -5.52
N SER A 28 0.67 -10.99 -5.64
CA SER A 28 -0.27 -9.95 -5.21
C SER A 28 -1.58 -10.00 -6.01
N ASN A 29 -1.51 -10.27 -7.32
CA ASN A 29 -2.70 -10.48 -8.15
C ASN A 29 -3.47 -11.75 -7.76
N ILE A 30 -2.77 -12.85 -7.44
CA ILE A 30 -3.41 -14.08 -6.95
C ILE A 30 -4.13 -13.81 -5.61
N LEU A 31 -3.49 -13.08 -4.69
CA LEU A 31 -4.12 -12.69 -3.44
C LEU A 31 -5.35 -11.81 -3.65
N ALA A 32 -5.30 -10.85 -4.58
CA ALA A 32 -6.46 -10.01 -4.91
C ALA A 32 -7.64 -10.85 -5.40
N GLN A 33 -7.39 -11.81 -6.30
CA GLN A 33 -8.41 -12.75 -6.78
C GLN A 33 -8.99 -13.59 -5.65
N LEU A 34 -8.14 -14.10 -4.75
CA LEU A 34 -8.58 -14.88 -3.60
C LEU A 34 -9.45 -14.03 -2.66
N TYR A 35 -9.02 -12.82 -2.30
CA TYR A 35 -9.78 -11.92 -1.45
C TYR A 35 -11.12 -11.51 -2.09
N GLY A 36 -11.16 -11.31 -3.40
CA GLY A 36 -12.38 -11.05 -4.14
C GLY A 36 -13.33 -12.26 -4.14
N ALA A 37 -12.82 -13.46 -4.41
CA ALA A 37 -13.60 -14.70 -4.42
C ALA A 37 -14.16 -15.06 -3.04
N LEU A 38 -13.45 -14.68 -1.96
CA LEU A 38 -13.91 -14.83 -0.58
C LEU A 38 -14.81 -13.68 -0.10
N CYS A 39 -15.15 -12.72 -0.97
CA CYS A 39 -15.92 -11.52 -0.64
C CYS A 39 -15.33 -10.68 0.51
N ILE A 40 -14.00 -10.72 0.70
CA ILE A 40 -13.27 -9.91 1.69
C ILE A 40 -13.11 -8.47 1.19
N VAL A 41 -12.86 -8.30 -0.11
CA VAL A 41 -12.84 -7.01 -0.80
C VAL A 41 -14.05 -6.94 -1.73
N ALA A 42 -14.67 -5.76 -1.85
CA ALA A 42 -15.93 -5.62 -2.57
C ALA A 42 -15.76 -5.50 -4.08
N ASP A 43 -14.54 -5.37 -4.60
CA ASP A 43 -14.28 -5.07 -6.02
C ASP A 43 -14.70 -6.20 -6.98
N VAL A 44 -15.99 -6.22 -7.27
CA VAL A 44 -16.65 -6.89 -8.40
C VAL A 44 -16.71 -5.98 -9.64
N ASN A 45 -16.15 -4.76 -9.59
CA ASN A 45 -16.11 -3.79 -10.71
C ASN A 45 -14.88 -3.96 -11.60
N THR A 46 -14.39 -5.18 -11.73
CA THR A 46 -13.27 -5.53 -12.59
C THR A 46 -13.77 -6.03 -13.94
N VAL A 47 -12.96 -5.81 -14.97
CA VAL A 47 -13.18 -6.40 -16.31
C VAL A 47 -13.31 -7.92 -16.15
N ASN A 48 -14.51 -8.44 -16.41
CA ASN A 48 -14.91 -9.85 -16.26
C ASN A 48 -15.12 -10.38 -14.82
N GLY A 49 -15.26 -9.51 -13.81
CA GLY A 49 -15.60 -9.92 -12.44
C GLY A 49 -14.46 -10.58 -11.64
N VAL A 50 -13.20 -10.39 -12.06
CA VAL A 50 -12.00 -10.92 -11.42
C VAL A 50 -11.23 -9.80 -10.71
N ALA A 51 -11.23 -9.82 -9.37
CA ALA A 51 -10.51 -8.83 -8.56
C ALA A 51 -9.03 -8.72 -8.95
N ARG A 52 -8.53 -7.49 -9.04
CA ARG A 52 -7.12 -7.17 -9.36
C ARG A 52 -6.56 -6.19 -8.33
N VAL A 53 -5.23 -6.10 -8.29
CA VAL A 53 -4.58 -5.07 -7.47
C VAL A 53 -4.74 -3.69 -8.12
N ASN A 54 -4.91 -2.66 -7.29
CA ASN A 54 -4.58 -1.29 -7.66
C ASN A 54 -3.07 -1.14 -7.50
N GLU A 55 -2.32 -1.28 -8.59
CA GLU A 55 -0.85 -1.18 -8.59
C GLU A 55 -0.40 0.28 -8.58
N LYS A 56 0.55 0.58 -7.70
CA LYS A 56 1.10 1.91 -7.46
C LYS A 56 2.60 1.83 -7.18
N PHE A 57 3.30 2.90 -7.52
CA PHE A 57 4.71 3.14 -7.26
C PHE A 57 4.87 4.35 -6.33
N PRO A 58 6.04 4.58 -5.71
CA PRO A 58 6.26 5.74 -4.84
C PRO A 58 5.92 7.10 -5.49
N SER A 59 6.13 7.21 -6.81
CA SER A 59 5.79 8.41 -7.60
C SER A 59 4.29 8.70 -7.66
N ASP A 60 3.42 7.70 -7.45
CA ASP A 60 1.97 7.92 -7.39
C ASP A 60 1.54 8.63 -6.09
N PHE A 61 2.37 8.60 -5.05
CA PHE A 61 2.06 9.19 -3.74
C PHE A 61 2.70 10.56 -3.55
N ILE A 62 3.87 10.79 -4.14
CA ILE A 62 4.69 11.98 -3.92
C ILE A 62 4.41 13.03 -5.00
N ALA A 63 4.06 14.24 -4.57
CA ALA A 63 3.85 15.38 -5.46
C ALA A 63 5.15 16.19 -5.65
N GLY A 64 5.18 17.01 -6.71
CA GLY A 64 6.32 17.90 -7.00
C GLY A 64 6.34 19.22 -6.21
N TYR A 65 5.27 19.52 -5.46
CA TYR A 65 5.10 20.81 -4.77
C TYR A 65 4.74 20.61 -3.29
N VAL A 66 5.17 21.56 -2.45
CA VAL A 66 4.93 21.57 -1.01
C VAL A 66 3.42 21.52 -0.71
N GLY A 67 3.02 20.61 0.18
CA GLY A 67 1.63 20.48 0.67
C GLY A 67 0.69 19.72 -0.26
N GLN A 68 1.17 19.15 -1.37
CA GLN A 68 0.35 18.36 -2.30
C GLN A 68 0.50 16.84 -2.09
N THR A 69 1.54 16.40 -1.38
CA THR A 69 1.82 14.98 -1.17
C THR A 69 0.76 14.29 -0.30
N ALA A 70 0.34 14.89 0.82
CA ALA A 70 -0.75 14.31 1.62
C ALA A 70 -2.08 14.19 0.85
N PRO A 71 -2.59 15.23 0.15
CA PRO A 71 -3.77 15.10 -0.71
C PRO A 71 -3.65 14.01 -1.78
N GLN A 72 -2.53 13.98 -2.52
CA GLN A 72 -2.29 12.99 -3.56
C GLN A 72 -2.25 11.56 -3.00
N THR A 73 -1.56 11.37 -1.87
CA THR A 73 -1.52 10.09 -1.15
C THR A 73 -2.92 9.66 -0.72
N ARG A 74 -3.70 10.58 -0.17
CA ARG A 74 -5.09 10.32 0.24
C ARG A 74 -5.96 9.90 -0.93
N ASP A 75 -5.84 10.55 -2.08
CA ASP A 75 -6.62 10.21 -3.27
C ASP A 75 -6.34 8.78 -3.74
N VAL A 76 -5.07 8.36 -3.76
CA VAL A 76 -4.70 6.97 -4.06
C VAL A 76 -5.32 5.99 -3.07
N LEU A 77 -5.30 6.32 -1.78
CA LEU A 77 -5.85 5.46 -0.72
C LEU A 77 -7.38 5.36 -0.79
N VAL A 78 -8.08 6.47 -1.03
CA VAL A 78 -9.54 6.49 -1.23
C VAL A 78 -9.94 5.66 -2.44
N GLN A 79 -9.21 5.77 -3.56
CA GLN A 79 -9.46 4.95 -4.75
C GLN A 79 -9.21 3.44 -4.54
N SER A 80 -8.49 3.11 -3.45
CA SER A 80 -8.12 1.75 -3.06
C SER A 80 -8.99 1.16 -1.95
N LEU A 81 -9.97 1.90 -1.44
CA LEU A 81 -10.97 1.35 -0.53
C LEU A 81 -11.71 0.20 -1.20
N GLU A 82 -12.00 -0.83 -0.41
CA GLU A 82 -12.62 -2.08 -0.83
C GLU A 82 -11.84 -2.86 -1.90
N LYS A 83 -10.53 -2.60 -2.02
CA LYS A 83 -9.61 -3.24 -2.98
C LYS A 83 -8.32 -3.71 -2.29
N VAL A 84 -7.48 -4.39 -3.07
CA VAL A 84 -6.08 -4.63 -2.74
C VAL A 84 -5.21 -3.55 -3.40
N LEU A 85 -4.54 -2.73 -2.58
CA LEU A 85 -3.51 -1.79 -3.02
C LEU A 85 -2.17 -2.50 -3.02
N PHE A 86 -1.49 -2.56 -4.17
CA PHE A 86 -0.12 -3.06 -4.29
C PHE A 86 0.83 -1.89 -4.50
N ILE A 87 1.77 -1.69 -3.59
CA ILE A 87 2.82 -0.66 -3.68
C ILE A 87 4.13 -1.36 -3.99
N ASP A 88 4.55 -1.33 -5.26
CA ASP A 88 5.86 -1.85 -5.65
C ASP A 88 6.96 -0.86 -5.28
N GLU A 89 8.13 -1.39 -4.94
CA GLU A 89 9.28 -0.63 -4.44
C GLU A 89 8.90 0.40 -3.34
N ALA A 90 8.05 -0.02 -2.40
CA ALA A 90 7.46 0.85 -1.38
C ALA A 90 8.50 1.61 -0.53
N TYR A 91 9.71 1.05 -0.39
CA TYR A 91 10.83 1.70 0.28
C TYR A 91 11.20 3.05 -0.35
N GLY A 92 10.91 3.28 -1.63
CA GLY A 92 11.13 4.54 -2.32
C GLY A 92 10.33 5.72 -1.74
N LEU A 93 9.29 5.47 -0.93
CA LEU A 93 8.59 6.49 -0.15
C LEU A 93 9.44 7.05 1.00
N THR A 94 10.47 6.32 1.42
CA THR A 94 11.35 6.70 2.54
C THR A 94 12.81 6.76 2.14
N GLU A 95 13.14 6.35 0.92
CA GLU A 95 14.51 6.30 0.44
C GLU A 95 14.99 7.68 0.03
N THR A 96 15.97 8.16 0.79
CA THR A 96 16.79 9.32 0.50
C THR A 96 17.80 8.91 -0.58
N GLY A 97 17.53 9.20 -1.84
CA GLY A 97 18.51 8.94 -2.90
C GLY A 97 19.79 9.73 -2.62
N SER A 98 20.96 9.16 -2.89
CA SER A 98 22.25 9.88 -2.87
C SER A 98 22.24 10.95 -3.95
N GLY A 99 21.78 12.16 -3.61
CA GLY A 99 21.51 13.27 -4.53
C GLY A 99 20.13 13.93 -4.35
N LYS A 100 19.23 13.36 -3.53
CA LYS A 100 17.97 13.99 -3.14
C LYS A 100 18.21 15.10 -2.13
N SER A 101 17.49 16.21 -2.29
CA SER A 101 17.58 17.34 -1.36
C SER A 101 16.77 17.02 -0.09
N SER A 102 17.08 17.67 1.03
CA SER A 102 16.31 17.53 2.29
C SER A 102 14.80 17.79 2.15
N LYS A 103 14.36 18.42 1.05
CA LYS A 103 12.95 18.60 0.68
C LYS A 103 12.29 17.32 0.15
N ASP A 104 12.97 16.51 -0.66
CA ASP A 104 12.40 15.28 -1.22
C ASP A 104 12.14 14.26 -0.10
N ASP A 105 13.02 14.25 0.90
CA ASP A 105 12.86 13.45 2.11
C ASP A 105 11.60 13.87 2.90
N SER A 106 11.29 15.18 2.96
CA SER A 106 10.10 15.66 3.66
C SER A 106 8.79 15.20 3.02
N TYR A 107 8.75 15.08 1.68
CA TYR A 107 7.55 14.64 0.97
C TYR A 107 7.31 13.15 1.15
N GLY A 108 8.36 12.33 1.06
CA GLY A 108 8.26 10.90 1.32
C GLY A 108 7.72 10.60 2.73
N HIS A 109 8.27 11.28 3.74
CA HIS A 109 7.76 11.17 5.11
C HIS A 109 6.32 11.64 5.28
N GLU A 110 5.91 12.71 4.57
CA GLU A 110 4.53 13.19 4.55
C GLU A 110 3.58 12.11 4.00
N ALA A 111 3.94 11.46 2.88
CA ALA A 111 3.16 10.36 2.31
C ALA A 111 3.01 9.19 3.30
N VAL A 112 4.11 8.76 3.95
CA VAL A 112 4.05 7.68 4.95
C VAL A 112 3.17 8.05 6.13
N ASN A 113 3.24 9.30 6.62
CA ASN A 113 2.40 9.77 7.71
C ASN A 113 0.91 9.74 7.33
N GLU A 114 0.58 10.16 6.11
CA GLU A 114 -0.80 10.11 5.61
C GLU A 114 -1.28 8.66 5.43
N ILE A 115 -0.45 7.76 4.90
CA ILE A 115 -0.77 6.31 4.83
C ILE A 115 -1.09 5.77 6.22
N VAL A 116 -0.23 6.04 7.22
CA VAL A 116 -0.44 5.58 8.60
C VAL A 116 -1.74 6.16 9.17
N ALA A 117 -1.98 7.45 9.00
CA ALA A 117 -3.21 8.11 9.46
C ALA A 117 -4.45 7.49 8.81
N PHE A 118 -4.44 7.33 7.49
CA PHE A 118 -5.56 6.78 6.74
C PHE A 118 -5.89 5.35 7.14
N LEU A 119 -4.88 4.48 7.24
CA LEU A 119 -5.05 3.08 7.66
C LEU A 119 -5.52 2.97 9.11
N SER A 120 -5.22 3.97 9.96
CA SER A 120 -5.76 4.03 11.32
C SER A 120 -7.27 4.25 11.36
N THR A 121 -7.78 5.03 10.40
CA THR A 121 -9.20 5.40 10.32
C THR A 121 -10.02 4.34 9.57
N HIS A 122 -9.44 3.68 8.57
CA HIS A 122 -10.14 2.76 7.66
C HIS A 122 -9.74 1.29 7.89
N VAL A 123 -9.69 0.87 9.15
CA VAL A 123 -9.30 -0.50 9.52
C VAL A 123 -10.24 -1.51 8.87
N GLY A 124 -9.66 -2.51 8.19
CA GLY A 124 -10.40 -3.59 7.54
C GLY A 124 -11.16 -3.19 6.27
N GLN A 125 -11.03 -1.95 5.80
CA GLN A 125 -11.71 -1.49 4.57
C GLN A 125 -10.88 -1.66 3.30
N MET A 126 -9.61 -2.03 3.42
CA MET A 126 -8.73 -2.31 2.29
C MET A 126 -7.58 -3.23 2.71
N ILE A 127 -6.91 -3.81 1.73
CA ILE A 127 -5.68 -4.60 1.94
C ILE A 127 -4.53 -3.87 1.24
N VAL A 128 -3.42 -3.68 1.94
CA VAL A 128 -2.20 -3.08 1.39
C VAL A 128 -1.14 -4.17 1.31
N ILE A 129 -0.54 -4.33 0.14
CA ILE A 129 0.61 -5.19 -0.09
C ILE A 129 1.78 -4.27 -0.47
N ALA A 130 2.76 -4.13 0.42
CA ALA A 130 3.96 -3.35 0.17
C ALA A 130 5.10 -4.28 -0.25
N ALA A 131 5.74 -4.01 -1.38
CA ALA A 131 6.76 -4.88 -1.94
C ALA A 131 8.12 -4.18 -2.14
N GLY A 132 9.19 -4.96 -2.13
CA GLY A 132 10.53 -4.47 -2.44
C GLY A 132 11.63 -5.45 -2.09
N TYR A 133 12.86 -4.95 -2.08
CA TYR A 133 14.04 -5.70 -1.66
C TYR A 133 14.10 -5.82 -0.14
N LYS A 134 14.71 -6.90 0.32
CA LYS A 134 14.62 -7.32 1.72
C LYS A 134 15.20 -6.30 2.69
N GLU A 135 16.35 -5.71 2.39
CA GLU A 135 17.04 -4.80 3.32
C GLU A 135 16.36 -3.44 3.37
N GLU A 136 15.89 -2.97 2.22
CA GLU A 136 15.23 -1.71 1.96
C GLU A 136 13.83 -1.71 2.58
N MET A 137 13.10 -2.83 2.46
CA MET A 137 11.81 -3.00 3.11
C MET A 137 11.91 -3.07 4.64
N VAL A 138 13.02 -3.59 5.18
CA VAL A 138 13.28 -3.51 6.63
C VAL A 138 13.43 -2.06 7.06
N LYS A 139 14.24 -1.25 6.34
CA LYS A 139 14.41 0.18 6.61
C LYS A 139 13.08 0.93 6.50
N PHE A 140 12.34 0.72 5.41
CA PHE A 140 11.01 1.28 5.17
C PHE A 140 10.07 1.00 6.34
N ARG A 141 9.97 -0.27 6.77
CA ARG A 141 9.11 -0.66 7.89
C ARG A 141 9.46 0.09 9.18
N THR A 142 10.75 0.26 9.45
CA THR A 142 11.24 0.93 10.67
C THR A 142 11.28 2.45 10.58
N SER A 143 11.01 3.04 9.42
CA SER A 143 10.98 4.50 9.23
C SER A 143 9.91 5.20 10.05
N ASN A 144 8.82 4.49 10.36
CA ASN A 144 7.69 5.00 11.12
C ASN A 144 7.11 3.89 12.01
N VAL A 145 7.04 4.15 13.32
CA VAL A 145 6.52 3.18 14.31
C VAL A 145 5.06 2.78 14.01
N GLY A 146 4.27 3.71 13.48
CA GLY A 146 2.89 3.46 13.08
C GLY A 146 2.78 2.54 11.87
N LEU A 147 3.71 2.63 10.92
CA LEU A 147 3.76 1.76 9.75
C LEU A 147 4.06 0.31 10.16
N ALA A 148 5.07 0.10 11.02
CA ALA A 148 5.47 -1.22 11.49
C ALA A 148 4.35 -2.01 12.20
N ARG A 149 3.41 -1.32 12.86
CA ARG A 149 2.24 -1.92 13.54
C ARG A 149 1.13 -2.32 12.57
N ARG A 150 1.03 -1.63 11.42
CA ARG A 150 -0.05 -1.80 10.44
C ARG A 150 0.34 -2.76 9.33
N ILE A 151 1.61 -2.76 8.94
CA ILE A 151 2.16 -3.68 7.94
C ILE A 151 3.05 -4.71 8.66
N PRO A 152 2.47 -5.82 9.14
CA PRO A 152 3.23 -6.91 9.74
C PRO A 152 4.17 -7.56 8.72
N ARG A 153 5.27 -8.11 9.23
CA ARG A 153 6.15 -8.98 8.46
C ARG A 153 5.46 -10.34 8.34
N VAL A 154 5.38 -10.87 7.11
CA VAL A 154 4.89 -12.22 6.84
C VAL A 154 6.07 -13.16 6.65
#